data_AF-A0A5J4P085-F1
#
_entry.id   AF-A0A5J4P085-F1
#
_cell.length_a   1.000
_cell.length_b   1.000
_cell.length_c   1.000
_cell.angle_alpha   90.00
_cell.angle_beta   90.00
_cell.angle_gamma   90.00
#
_symmetry.space_group_name_H-M   'P 1'
#
loop_
_entity.id
_entity.type
_entity.pdbx_description
1 polymer ?
#
loop_
_entity_poly.entity_id
_entity_poly.type
_entity_poly.pdbx_seq_one_letter_code
_entity_poly.pdbx_strand_id
1 'polypeptide(L)' 'MAVPFSNTTLRVPHGFPSLLEGLSREVLRYQPKDIYGFSEKYFAELLKKREGKWLFLLFLLLILVQKLALKMSHN' A
#
# COMPACT_ATOMS: atom_id res chain seq x y z
N MET A 1 -11.34 7.64 -30.17
CA MET A 1 -10.40 8.70 -30.59
C MET A 1 -9.06 8.44 -29.91
N ALA A 2 -7.98 8.21 -30.66
CA ALA A 2 -6.64 7.99 -30.11
C ALA A 2 -5.83 9.27 -30.28
N VAL A 3 -5.43 9.87 -29.16
CA VAL A 3 -4.54 11.05 -29.14
C VAL A 3 -3.12 10.59 -29.52
N PRO A 4 -2.39 11.33 -30.37
CA PRO A 4 -1.04 10.96 -30.76
C PRO A 4 -0.12 10.99 -29.53
N PHE A 5 0.63 9.91 -29.32
CA PHE A 5 1.63 9.82 -28.27
C PHE A 5 2.71 10.88 -28.54
N SER A 6 2.69 11.98 -27.79
CA SER A 6 3.85 12.87 -27.71
C SER A 6 5.04 12.05 -27.24
N ASN A 7 6.23 12.40 -27.74
CA ASN A 7 7.51 11.73 -27.45
C ASN A 7 7.99 12.04 -26.01
N THR A 8 7.11 11.86 -25.03
CA THR A 8 7.32 12.13 -23.61
C THR A 8 7.64 10.81 -22.92
N THR A 9 8.87 10.69 -22.43
CA THR A 9 9.38 9.57 -21.61
C THR A 9 8.66 9.39 -20.27
N LEU A 10 7.65 10.22 -19.99
CA LEU A 10 6.81 10.15 -18.79
C LEU A 10 5.82 9.00 -18.92
N ARG A 11 6.18 7.85 -18.33
CA ARG A 11 5.29 6.71 -18.14
C ARG A 11 4.60 6.83 -16.78
N VAL A 12 3.30 6.57 -16.76
CA VAL A 12 2.55 6.45 -15.51
C VAL A 12 3.07 5.22 -14.74
N PRO A 13 3.41 5.35 -13.45
CA PRO A 13 3.85 4.21 -12.65
C PRO A 13 2.78 3.12 -12.60
N HIS A 14 3.25 1.86 -12.62
CA HIS A 14 2.36 0.73 -12.44
C HIS A 14 1.61 0.82 -11.10
N GLY A 15 0.31 0.53 -11.11
CA GLY A 15 -0.55 0.60 -9.92
C GLY A 15 -1.09 2.00 -9.61
N PHE A 16 -0.58 3.07 -10.21
CA PHE A 16 -1.11 4.42 -10.02
C PHE A 16 -2.59 4.56 -10.41
N PRO A 17 -3.06 4.01 -11.55
CA PRO A 17 -4.48 4.06 -11.90
C PRO A 17 -5.39 3.38 -10.85
N SER A 18 -4.94 2.25 -10.28
CA SER A 18 -5.70 1.52 -9.26
C SER A 18 -5.78 2.31 -7.94
N LEU A 19 -4.72 3.01 -7.54
CA LEU A 19 -4.73 3.90 -6.38
C LEU A 19 -5.74 5.04 -6.55
N LEU A 20 -5.76 5.68 -7.73
CA LEU A 20 -6.72 6.74 -8.04
C LEU A 20 -8.15 6.23 -8.10
N GLU A 21 -8.39 5.04 -8.66
CA GLU A 21 -9.71 4.41 -8.67
C GLU A 21 -10.21 4.15 -7.24
N GLY A 22 -9.34 3.61 -6.37
CA GLY A 22 -9.66 3.37 -4.96
C GLY A 22 -10.06 4.63 -4.22
N LEU A 23 -9.27 5.70 -4.35
CA LEU A 23 -9.59 7.00 -3.76
C LEU A 23 -10.93 7.54 -4.32
N SER A 24 -11.09 7.52 -5.64
CA SER A 24 -12.28 8.06 -6.31
C SER A 24 -13.55 7.35 -5.86
N ARG A 25 -13.49 6.02 -5.71
CA ARG A 25 -14.62 5.21 -5.22
C ARG A 25 -15.03 5.60 -3.80
N GLU A 26 -14.06 5.82 -2.91
CA GLU A 26 -14.36 6.21 -1.53
C GLU A 26 -14.82 7.68 -1.43
N VAL A 27 -14.31 8.59 -2.25
CA VAL A 27 -14.83 9.97 -2.35
C VAL A 27 -16.29 9.97 -2.80
N LEU A 28 -16.63 9.20 -3.84
CA LEU A 28 -18.02 9.08 -4.30
C LEU A 28 -18.95 8.46 -3.25
N ARG A 29 -18.42 7.56 -2.41
CA ARG A 29 -19.17 6.89 -1.34
C ARG A 29 -19.47 7.82 -0.16
N TYR A 30 -18.46 8.56 0.31
CA TYR A 30 -18.58 9.38 1.51
C TYR A 30 -18.96 10.84 1.24
N GLN A 31 -18.90 11.29 -0.03
CA GLN A 31 -19.21 12.65 -0.45
C GLN A 31 -18.59 13.72 0.47
N PRO A 32 -17.28 13.65 0.77
CA PRO A 32 -16.64 14.56 1.71
C PRO A 32 -16.63 15.99 1.15
N LYS A 33 -16.87 16.98 2.01
CA LYS A 33 -16.69 18.40 1.66
C LYS A 33 -15.22 18.76 1.40
N ASP A 34 -14.30 18.16 2.15
CA ASP A 34 -12.86 18.34 2.00
C ASP A 34 -12.23 17.07 1.43
N ILE A 35 -11.98 17.09 0.12
CA ILE A 35 -11.40 15.96 -0.60
C ILE A 35 -9.92 15.79 -0.23
N TYR A 36 -9.18 16.87 0.01
CA TYR A 36 -7.75 16.80 0.32
C TYR A 36 -7.51 16.20 1.71
N GLY A 37 -8.21 16.68 2.73
CA GLY A 37 -8.15 16.10 4.07
C GLY A 37 -8.69 14.67 4.14
N PHE A 38 -9.67 14.32 3.31
CA PHE A 38 -10.13 12.94 3.15
C PHE A 38 -9.02 12.05 2.55
N SER A 39 -8.37 12.53 1.49
CA SER A 39 -7.32 11.80 0.77
C SER A 39 -6.11 11.54 1.65
N GLU A 40 -5.68 12.52 2.46
CA GLU A 40 -4.61 12.36 3.44
C GLU A 40 -4.89 11.21 4.39
N LYS A 41 -6.07 11.21 5.02
CA LYS A 41 -6.50 10.15 5.95
C LYS A 41 -6.59 8.80 5.27
N TYR A 42 -7.19 8.76 4.07
CA TYR A 42 -7.33 7.54 3.28
C TYR A 42 -5.97 6.90 2.96
N PHE A 43 -5.01 7.68 2.45
CA PHE A 43 -3.68 7.15 2.13
C PHE A 43 -2.88 6.79 3.39
N ALA A 44 -3.02 7.54 4.49
CA ALA A 44 -2.41 7.19 5.76
C ALA A 44 -2.89 5.82 6.29
N GLU A 45 -4.19 5.52 6.16
CA GLU A 45 -4.73 4.20 6.51
C GLU A 45 -4.22 3.09 5.61
N LEU A 46 -4.13 3.33 4.30
CA LEU A 46 -3.56 2.36 3.35
C LEU A 46 -2.09 2.05 3.66
N LEU A 47 -1.30 3.08 4.01
CA LEU A 47 0.10 2.90 4.43
C LEU A 47 0.20 2.07 5.70
N LYS A 48 -0.60 2.39 6.73
CA LYS A 48 -0.65 1.60 7.98
C LYS A 48 -1.02 0.14 7.73
N LYS A 49 -2.00 -0.12 6.86
CA LYS A 49 -2.38 -1.51 6.49
C LYS A 49 -1.22 -2.24 5.81
N ARG A 50 -0.52 -1.57 4.89
CA ARG A 50 0.64 -2.14 4.20
C ARG A 50 1.76 -2.43 5.20
N GLU A 51 2.16 -1.47 6.00
CA GLU A 51 3.28 -1.57 6.94
C GLU A 51 2.98 -2.51 8.11
N GLY A 52 1.78 -2.48 8.67
CA GLY A 52 1.34 -3.41 9.71
C GLY A 52 1.40 -4.86 9.25
N LYS A 53 1.12 -5.12 7.97
CA LYS A 53 1.26 -6.46 7.36
C LYS A 53 2.72 -6.91 7.34
N TRP A 54 3.65 -6.02 6.99
CA TRP A 54 5.08 -6.31 6.99
C TRP A 54 5.66 -6.49 8.39
N LEU A 55 5.24 -5.66 9.36
CA LEU A 55 5.65 -5.78 10.75
C LEU A 55 5.19 -7.11 11.36
N PHE A 56 3.97 -7.55 11.06
CA PHE A 56 3.47 -8.85 11.50
C PHE A 56 4.28 -10.02 10.92
N LEU A 57 4.57 -9.97 9.61
CA LEU A 57 5.38 -11.01 8.95
C LEU A 57 6.82 -11.05 9.45
N LEU A 58 7.43 -9.88 9.67
CA LEU A 58 8.78 -9.78 10.22
C LEU A 58 8.84 -10.35 11.64
N PHE A 59 7.82 -10.07 12.46
CA PHE A 59 7.72 -10.61 13.82
C PHE A 59 7.56 -12.13 13.81
N LEU A 60 6.72 -12.67 12.93
CA LEU A 60 6.53 -14.12 12.78
C LEU A 60 7.81 -14.81 12.30
N LEU A 61 8.55 -14.18 11.37
CA LEU A 61 9.85 -14.66 10.92
C LEU A 61 10.87 -14.66 12.07
N LEU A 62 10.91 -13.62 12.89
CA LEU A 62 11.80 -13.52 14.05
C LEU A 62 11.54 -14.66 15.05
N ILE A 63 10.27 -14.92 15.38
CA ILE A 63 9.89 -16.05 16.25
C ILE A 63 10.38 -17.38 15.65
N LEU A 64 10.21 -17.56 14.34
CA LEU A 64 10.62 -18.79 13.67
C LEU A 64 12.15 -18.98 13.70
N VAL A 65 12.92 -17.90 13.51
CA VAL A 65 14.38 -17.90 13.64
C VAL A 65 14.81 -18.22 15.06
N GLN A 66 14.20 -17.62 16.09
CA GLN A 66 14.50 -17.93 17.49
C GLN A 66 14.20 -19.39 17.84
N LYS A 67 13.08 -19.91 17.35
CA LYS A 67 12.70 -21.31 17.57
C LYS A 67 13.67 -22.29 16.90
N LEU A 68 14.18 -21.94 15.72
CA LEU A 68 15.20 -22.73 15.03
C LEU A 68 16.54 -22.70 15.79
N ALA A 69 16.96 -21.54 16.29
CA ALA A 69 18.20 -21.39 17.08
C ALA A 69 18.15 -22.23 18.37
N LEU A 70 17.01 -22.23 19.08
CA LEU A 70 16.81 -23.08 20.26
C LEU A 70 16.86 -24.57 19.94
N LYS A 71 16.32 -24.99 18.79
CA LYS A 71 16.38 -26.40 18.34
C LYS A 71 17.81 -26.85 18.04
N MET A 72 18.66 -25.95 17.51
CA MET A 72 20.06 -26.22 17.20
C MET A 72 20.97 -26.23 18.43
N SER A 73 20.61 -25.52 19.52
CA SER A 73 21.38 -25.50 20.77
C SER A 73 21.16 -26.74 21.65
N HIS A 74 20.12 -27.54 21.38
CA HIS A 74 19.75 -28.72 22.15
C HIS A 74 20.12 -30.05 21.46
N ASN A 75 20.90 -30.00 20.37
CA ASN A 75 21.41 -31.16 19.63
C ASN A 75 22.93 -31.10 19.54
#